data_AF-A0A7C9APV2-F1
#
_entry.id   AF-A0A7C9APV2-F1
#
_cell.length_a   1.000
_cell.length_b   1.000
_cell.length_c   1.000
_cell.angle_alpha   90.00
_cell.angle_beta   90.00
_cell.angle_gamma   90.00
#
_symmetry.space_group_name_H-M   'P 1'
#
loop_
_entity.id
_entity.type
_entity.pdbx_description
1 polymer ?
#
loop_
_entity_poly.entity_id
_entity_poly.type
_entity_poly.pdbx_seq_one_letter_code
_entity_poly.pdbx_strand_id
1 'polypeptide(L)'
;YQVMPRCTCGCKCRATKEIARIMEEEIAHKFLMGLDPTKYNTVRSAILNVEPLPSLNKAYAALVREEKQWQFSQVNESRQTMEGVAFRTSSLNRQTHLKCSHCQKMGHERHQCFELIGYPTN
;
A
#
# COMPACT_ATOMS: atom_id res chain seq x y z
N TYR A 1 3.93 -34.50 -1.63
CA TYR A 1 4.29 -35.52 -2.64
C TYR A 1 3.12 -35.58 -3.61
N GLN A 2 3.21 -34.94 -4.79
CA GLN A 2 2.13 -35.01 -5.78
C GLN A 2 2.35 -36.23 -6.69
N VAL A 3 1.29 -37.01 -6.92
CA VAL A 3 1.34 -38.24 -7.73
C VAL A 3 1.08 -37.86 -9.19
N MET A 4 2.05 -38.12 -10.07
CA MET A 4 1.91 -37.90 -11.52
C MET A 4 0.80 -38.79 -12.10
N PRO A 5 -0.27 -38.21 -12.68
CA PRO A 5 -1.37 -39.00 -13.21
C PRO A 5 -0.92 -39.77 -14.46
N ARG A 6 -1.10 -41.09 -14.44
CA ARG A 6 -0.82 -41.97 -15.58
C ARG A 6 -2.07 -42.12 -16.44
N CYS A 7 -1.93 -41.90 -17.74
CA CYS A 7 -2.99 -42.16 -18.70
C CYS A 7 -3.12 -43.68 -18.95
N THR A 8 -4.32 -44.24 -18.84
CA THR A 8 -4.59 -45.67 -19.09
C THR A 8 -5.34 -45.94 -20.40
N CYS A 9 -5.74 -44.92 -21.18
CA CYS A 9 -6.65 -45.09 -22.33
C CYS A 9 -5.98 -45.18 -23.72
N GLY A 10 -4.65 -45.19 -23.86
CA GLY A 10 -3.99 -45.19 -25.18
C GLY A 10 -4.31 -43.97 -26.06
N CYS A 11 -4.80 -42.87 -25.47
CA CYS A 11 -5.38 -41.72 -26.16
C CYS A 11 -4.69 -40.40 -25.75
N LYS A 12 -4.86 -39.29 -26.51
CA LYS A 12 -4.41 -37.92 -26.16
C LYS A 12 -5.25 -37.34 -25.01
N CYS A 13 -5.19 -37.98 -23.85
CA CYS A 13 -6.22 -37.91 -22.81
C CYS A 13 -6.06 -36.74 -21.83
N ARG A 14 -7.09 -36.54 -21.01
CA ARG A 14 -7.19 -35.56 -19.91
C ARG A 14 -5.95 -35.53 -18.99
N ALA A 15 -5.22 -36.65 -18.86
CA ALA A 15 -3.99 -36.72 -18.09
C ALA A 15 -2.92 -35.74 -18.60
N THR A 16 -2.82 -35.46 -19.90
CA THR A 16 -1.85 -34.48 -20.42
C THR A 16 -2.13 -33.06 -19.90
N LYS A 17 -3.40 -32.66 -19.83
CA LYS A 17 -3.79 -31.36 -19.27
C LYS A 17 -3.50 -31.30 -17.76
N GLU A 18 -3.74 -32.40 -17.05
CA GLU A 18 -3.48 -32.46 -15.61
C GLU A 18 -1.98 -32.46 -15.29
N ILE A 19 -1.16 -33.19 -16.07
CA ILE A 19 0.31 -33.13 -15.98
C ILE A 19 0.79 -31.70 -16.22
N ALA A 20 0.28 -31.03 -17.25
CA ALA A 20 0.65 -29.64 -17.53
C ALA A 20 0.30 -28.71 -16.36
N ARG A 21 -0.87 -28.90 -15.74
CA ARG A 21 -1.30 -28.14 -14.56
C ARG A 21 -0.36 -28.38 -13.35
N ILE A 22 -0.03 -29.63 -13.08
CA ILE A 22 0.91 -30.01 -12.00
C ILE A 22 2.29 -29.41 -12.25
N MET A 23 2.79 -29.46 -13.48
CA MET A 23 4.09 -28.88 -13.82
C MET A 23 4.09 -27.35 -13.67
N GLU A 24 3.01 -26.68 -14.08
CA GLU A 24 2.87 -25.24 -13.89
C GLU A 24 2.86 -24.86 -12.40
N GLU A 25 2.16 -25.64 -11.58
CA GLU A 25 2.12 -25.50 -10.12
C GLU A 25 3.50 -25.71 -9.48
N GLU A 26 4.25 -26.74 -9.90
CA GLU A 26 5.61 -26.99 -9.44
C GLU A 26 6.58 -25.86 -9.82
N ILE A 27 6.46 -25.32 -11.03
CA ILE A 27 7.30 -24.21 -11.49
C ILE A 27 7.01 -22.96 -10.64
N ALA A 28 5.73 -22.65 -10.40
CA ALA A 28 5.35 -21.54 -9.52
C ALA A 28 5.90 -21.74 -8.11
N HIS A 29 5.81 -22.95 -7.54
CA HIS A 29 6.36 -23.25 -6.23
C HIS A 29 7.89 -23.08 -6.17
N LYS A 30 8.62 -23.64 -7.14
CA LYS A 30 10.09 -23.49 -7.24
C LYS A 30 10.50 -22.03 -7.37
N PHE A 31 9.76 -21.25 -8.15
CA PHE A 31 9.96 -19.80 -8.25
C PHE A 31 9.81 -19.10 -6.90
N LEU A 32 8.73 -19.38 -6.15
CA LEU A 32 8.48 -18.78 -4.84
C LEU A 32 9.55 -19.18 -3.79
N MET A 33 10.09 -20.40 -3.89
CA MET A 33 11.20 -20.84 -3.03
C MET A 33 12.51 -20.10 -3.31
N GLY A 34 12.73 -19.67 -4.56
CA GLY A 34 13.92 -18.94 -4.98
C GLY A 34 13.90 -17.44 -4.62
N LEU A 35 12.78 -16.92 -4.09
CA LEU A 35 12.68 -15.52 -3.68
C LEU A 35 13.45 -15.26 -2.39
N ASP A 36 14.07 -14.07 -2.30
CA ASP A 36 14.69 -13.59 -1.07
C ASP A 36 13.64 -13.50 0.06
N PRO A 37 13.74 -14.34 1.12
CA PRO A 37 12.76 -14.37 2.18
C PRO A 37 12.77 -13.10 3.03
N THR A 38 13.82 -12.30 3.01
CA THR A 38 13.87 -11.05 3.78
C THR A 38 13.04 -9.94 3.15
N LYS A 39 12.95 -9.94 1.81
CA LYS A 39 12.23 -8.90 1.05
C LYS A 39 10.81 -9.33 0.72
N TYR A 40 10.62 -10.55 0.22
CA TYR A 40 9.36 -10.95 -0.42
C TYR A 40 8.47 -11.81 0.47
N ASN A 41 8.72 -11.91 1.79
CA ASN A 41 7.98 -12.82 2.67
C ASN A 41 6.45 -12.59 2.65
N THR A 42 6.03 -11.33 2.69
CA THR A 42 4.62 -10.93 2.77
C THR A 42 3.87 -11.38 1.52
N VAL A 43 4.35 -10.98 0.34
CA VAL A 43 3.75 -11.34 -0.95
C VAL A 43 3.87 -12.83 -1.25
N ARG A 44 4.99 -13.47 -0.86
CA ARG A 44 5.13 -14.93 -0.93
C ARG A 44 4.06 -15.65 -0.10
N SER A 45 3.84 -15.24 1.14
CA SER A 45 2.81 -15.82 2.01
C SER A 45 1.41 -15.60 1.44
N ALA A 46 1.13 -14.41 0.91
CA ALA A 46 -0.14 -14.11 0.26
C ALA A 46 -0.40 -15.01 -0.95
N ILE A 47 0.61 -15.25 -1.78
CA ILE A 47 0.51 -16.15 -2.94
C ILE A 47 0.29 -17.61 -2.51
N LEU A 48 1.00 -18.08 -1.49
CA LEU A 48 0.87 -19.46 -0.97
C LEU A 48 -0.47 -19.73 -0.31
N ASN A 49 -1.20 -18.70 0.13
CA ASN A 49 -2.54 -18.83 0.71
C ASN A 49 -3.67 -18.94 -0.32
N VAL A 50 -3.36 -18.89 -1.63
CA VAL A 50 -4.36 -19.04 -2.70
C VAL A 50 -4.38 -20.49 -3.18
N GLU A 51 -5.56 -21.14 -3.11
CA GLU A 51 -5.78 -22.50 -3.61
C GLU A 51 -6.77 -22.49 -4.80
N PRO A 52 -6.41 -23.04 -5.98
CA PRO A 52 -5.10 -23.62 -6.33
C PRO A 52 -4.02 -22.55 -6.49
N LEU A 53 -2.75 -22.94 -6.29
CA LEU A 53 -1.61 -22.03 -6.41
C LEU A 53 -1.64 -21.33 -7.79
N PRO A 54 -1.47 -20.00 -7.84
CA PRO A 54 -1.58 -19.27 -9.09
C PRO A 54 -0.45 -19.64 -10.05
N SER A 55 -0.74 -19.55 -11.35
CA SER A 55 0.25 -19.66 -12.43
C SER A 55 1.47 -18.76 -12.17
N LEU A 56 2.63 -19.15 -12.69
CA LEU A 56 3.88 -18.37 -12.61
C LEU A 56 3.68 -16.89 -12.98
N ASN A 57 2.97 -16.61 -14.07
CA ASN A 57 2.73 -15.24 -14.55
C ASN A 57 1.94 -14.40 -13.53
N LYS A 58 0.94 -14.99 -12.86
CA LYS A 58 0.15 -14.32 -11.82
C LYS A 58 0.97 -14.08 -10.56
N ALA A 59 1.81 -15.04 -10.16
CA ALA A 59 2.73 -14.89 -9.04
C ALA A 59 3.75 -13.77 -9.32
N TYR A 60 4.34 -13.74 -10.51
CA TYR A 60 5.23 -12.67 -10.95
C TYR A 60 4.54 -11.30 -10.95
N ALA A 61 3.32 -11.22 -11.51
CA ALA A 61 2.57 -9.97 -11.51
C ALA A 61 2.23 -9.47 -10.10
N ALA A 62 2.01 -10.37 -9.14
CA ALA A 62 1.80 -10.01 -7.74
C ALA A 62 3.07 -9.39 -7.12
N LEU A 63 4.25 -9.95 -7.39
CA LEU A 63 5.53 -9.39 -6.94
C LEU A 63 5.75 -7.98 -7.50
N VAL A 64 5.57 -7.80 -8.81
CA VAL A 64 5.75 -6.49 -9.45
C VAL A 64 4.79 -5.45 -8.87
N ARG A 65 3.56 -5.84 -8.50
CA ARG A 65 2.61 -4.94 -7.84
C ARG A 65 3.08 -4.55 -6.44
N GLU A 66 3.55 -5.52 -5.66
CA GLU A 66 4.08 -5.28 -4.31
C GLU A 66 5.31 -4.34 -4.35
N GLU A 67 6.25 -4.57 -5.26
CA GLU A 67 7.43 -3.70 -5.43
C GLU A 67 7.06 -2.27 -5.78
N LYS A 68 6.10 -2.09 -6.71
CA LYS A 68 5.57 -0.77 -7.05
C LYS A 68 4.92 -0.10 -5.83
N GLN A 69 4.16 -0.86 -5.05
CA GLN A 69 3.55 -0.33 -3.83
C GLN A 69 4.61 0.15 -2.83
N TRP A 70 5.72 -0.55 -2.65
CA TRP A 70 6.81 -0.07 -1.80
C TRP A 70 7.49 1.20 -2.33
N GLN A 71 7.68 1.29 -3.65
CA GLN A 71 8.21 2.51 -4.28
C GLN A 71 7.29 3.70 -3.99
N PHE A 72 5.97 3.53 -4.15
CA PHE A 72 5.01 4.58 -3.83
C PHE A 72 4.96 4.89 -2.32
N SER A 73 5.05 3.89 -1.45
CA SER A 73 5.09 4.10 0.01
C SER A 73 6.35 4.84 0.45
N GLN A 74 7.54 4.57 -0.12
CA GLN A 74 8.76 5.34 0.17
C GLN A 74 8.68 6.79 -0.34
N VAL A 75 8.10 6.98 -1.52
CA VAL A 75 7.82 8.33 -2.05
C VAL A 75 6.79 9.03 -1.16
N ASN A 76 5.81 8.31 -0.61
CA ASN A 76 4.82 8.88 0.30
C ASN A 76 5.36 9.06 1.72
N GLU A 77 6.39 8.37 2.18
CA GLU A 77 7.09 8.65 3.45
C GLU A 77 7.99 9.89 3.30
N SER A 78 8.63 10.03 2.13
CA SER A 78 9.39 11.23 1.73
C SER A 78 8.49 12.44 1.42
N ARG A 79 7.25 12.18 0.95
CA ARG A 79 6.18 13.17 0.82
C ARG A 79 5.30 13.24 2.06
N GLN A 80 5.42 12.40 3.08
CA GLN A 80 4.76 12.62 4.38
C GLN A 80 5.66 13.46 5.29
N THR A 81 6.97 13.43 5.05
CA THR A 81 7.88 14.44 5.62
C THR A 81 7.79 15.81 4.91
N MET A 82 7.30 15.90 3.66
CA MET A 82 7.08 17.19 2.96
C MET A 82 5.61 17.61 2.71
N GLU A 83 4.65 16.70 2.70
CA GLU A 83 3.21 16.90 2.43
C GLU A 83 2.32 16.34 3.55
N GLY A 84 2.92 15.82 4.63
CA GLY A 84 2.32 15.77 5.98
C GLY A 84 2.36 17.13 6.69
N VAL A 85 2.79 18.19 5.98
CA VAL A 85 2.74 19.60 6.38
C VAL A 85 1.81 20.38 5.45
N ALA A 86 0.70 19.77 5.04
CA ALA A 86 -0.38 20.46 4.32
C ALA A 86 -1.74 20.34 5.05
N PHE A 87 -1.75 20.08 6.36
CA PHE A 87 -2.80 20.53 7.29
C PHE A 87 -2.35 20.25 8.73
N ARG A 88 -1.18 20.77 9.11
CA ARG A 88 -0.90 21.05 10.52
C ARG A 88 -0.34 22.45 10.56
N THR A 89 -1.26 23.40 10.50
CA THR A 89 -1.05 24.70 11.11
C THR A 89 -0.81 24.45 12.60
N SER A 90 0.43 24.14 12.97
CA SER A 90 0.95 24.15 14.34
C SER A 90 0.98 25.58 14.91
N SER A 91 0.08 26.45 14.45
CA SER A 91 -0.13 27.83 14.88
C SER A 91 -1.61 28.15 15.14
N LEU A 92 -2.55 27.23 14.89
CA LEU A 92 -4.00 27.51 15.05
C LEU A 92 -4.57 27.15 16.43
N ASN A 93 -3.84 26.44 17.30
CA ASN A 93 -4.38 26.07 18.63
C ASN A 93 -3.86 26.94 19.80
N ARG A 94 -3.15 28.04 19.50
CA ARG A 94 -2.79 29.04 20.53
C ARG A 94 -3.69 30.27 20.50
N GLN A 95 -4.44 30.46 19.42
CA GLN A 95 -5.33 31.62 19.23
C GLN A 95 -6.75 31.39 19.78
N THR A 96 -7.19 30.14 19.93
CA THR A 96 -8.53 29.78 20.42
C THR A 96 -8.78 30.19 21.87
N HIS A 97 -7.74 30.37 22.69
CA HIS A 97 -7.82 30.81 24.08
C HIS A 97 -7.49 32.30 24.30
N LEU A 98 -7.11 33.02 23.24
CA LEU A 98 -6.68 34.41 23.33
C LEU A 98 -7.89 35.33 23.21
N LYS A 99 -8.38 35.85 24.34
CA LYS A 99 -9.49 36.81 24.40
C LYS A 99 -8.97 38.24 24.26
N CYS A 100 -9.49 38.99 23.32
CA CYS A 100 -9.17 40.40 23.15
C CYS A 100 -9.71 41.22 24.35
N SER A 101 -8.86 42.06 24.95
CA SER A 101 -9.24 42.92 26.09
C SER A 101 -10.09 44.14 25.70
N HIS A 102 -10.26 44.43 24.41
CA HIS A 102 -11.10 45.54 23.91
C HIS A 102 -12.50 45.06 23.49
N CYS A 103 -12.60 44.15 22.52
CA CYS A 103 -13.88 43.70 21.96
C CYS A 103 -14.41 42.40 22.60
N GLN A 104 -13.65 41.79 23.51
CA GLN A 104 -13.97 40.51 24.17
C GLN A 104 -14.13 39.30 23.23
N LYS A 105 -13.79 39.43 21.95
CA LYS A 105 -13.81 38.31 20.98
C LYS A 105 -12.53 37.48 21.11
N MET A 106 -12.63 36.19 20.82
CA MET A 106 -11.50 35.26 20.84
C MET A 106 -10.72 35.32 19.51
N GLY A 107 -9.47 34.86 19.51
CA GLY A 107 -8.68 34.69 18.28
C GLY A 107 -7.71 35.83 17.95
N HIS A 108 -7.64 36.90 18.75
CA HIS A 108 -6.70 38.02 18.53
C HIS A 108 -6.42 38.80 19.82
N GLU A 109 -5.30 39.53 19.86
CA GLU A 109 -4.95 40.44 20.96
C GLU A 109 -5.44 41.87 20.69
N ARG A 110 -5.44 42.73 21.72
CA ARG A 110 -5.89 44.13 21.63
C ARG A 110 -5.25 44.91 20.47
N HIS A 111 -3.95 44.71 20.22
CA HIS A 111 -3.22 45.41 19.16
C HIS A 111 -3.58 44.95 17.73
N GLN A 112 -4.30 43.83 17.60
CA GLN A 112 -4.80 43.25 16.33
C GLN A 112 -6.33 43.38 16.20
N CYS A 113 -6.97 44.18 17.06
CA CYS A 113 -8.42 44.32 17.06
C CYS A 113 -8.87 45.19 15.88
N PHE A 114 -9.70 44.64 15.00
CA PHE A 114 -10.28 45.38 13.87
C PHE A 114 -11.15 46.57 14.30
N GLU A 115 -11.70 46.55 15.52
CA GLU A 115 -12.41 47.73 16.08
C GLU A 115 -11.44 48.87 16.46
N LEU A 116 -10.16 48.56 16.69
CA LEU A 116 -9.11 49.55 16.98
C LEU A 116 -8.31 49.97 15.74
N ILE A 117 -8.06 49.03 14.82
CA ILE A 117 -7.23 49.24 13.62
C ILE A 117 -8.07 49.74 12.43
N GLY A 118 -9.38 49.46 12.44
CA GLY A 118 -10.25 49.62 11.29
C GLY A 118 -10.27 48.37 10.41
N TYR A 119 -11.38 48.17 9.69
CA TYR A 119 -11.51 47.09 8.73
C TYR A 119 -10.78 47.47 7.44
N PRO A 120 -9.96 46.57 6.86
CA PRO A 120 -9.38 46.81 5.55
C PRO A 120 -10.51 46.89 4.52
N THR A 121 -10.50 47.91 3.68
CA THR A 121 -11.43 48.04 2.56
C THR A 121 -10.96 47.14 1.41
N ASN A 122 -11.47 45.90 1.35
CA ASN A 122 -11.82 45.10 0.15
C ASN A 122 -12.19 43.68 0.56
#